data_AF-A0A7W1DIP1-F1
#
_entry.id   AF-A0A7W1DIP1-F1
#
_cell.length_a   1.000
_cell.length_b   1.000
_cell.length_c   1.000
_cell.angle_alpha   90.00
_cell.angle_beta   90.00
_cell.angle_gamma   90.00
#
_symmetry.space_group_name_H-M   'P 1'
#
loop_
_entity.id
_entity.type
_entity.pdbx_description
1 polymer ?
#
loop_
_entity_poly.entity_id
_entity_poly.type
_entity_poly.pdbx_seq_one_letter_code
_entity_poly.pdbx_strand_id
1 'polypeptide(L)'
;MGLFSRRKRWYKRRRRRLPVGILVVLVLLAGAVYAAVRTSDGTAGLSGSSGKDAPSQPREEAESEAGPAKGSDQGESTPEEPAPDPEQPTPEAAAYVALAPELPGTTPQSIKSVYRSKIDESWASVRVQPEDEGKPFVVFTHRDGQSWRAEKSVRADEPNYAKNDVVPLSSVPKDLIEYLYAENVFAAEVPEPADEKIDLEDLPDTGPAEFSPTEPVMNDVPESDRERVQKVLEGARQEIEDYNGVAGLYVLDLEEDSGYGIRPDEQFFAASTIKIPIMVAVYRKVDEGELDFSQEVEIQEEDWAAGAGWLQWEKAGTKQTVGDLLLLMMTQSDNVAANALVRTVGGADHVNEVARSMGAEDTLLYQKVSSERGVVPALDNRSTPRDMATMMQQIAEGKAAGEKSCEYMIDLMHENTLDWWLDEGLPPDVDAANKAGWLYRVYDEVGIVENDDRSYVIAVLSKHGTADVYQGQDLIKNLSSTVWESQEGS
;
A
#
# COMPACT_ATOMS: atom_id res chain seq x y z
N MET A 1 -15.55 -2.28 -26.01
CA MET A 1 -15.34 -3.69 -26.38
C MET A 1 -13.94 -4.07 -25.91
N GLY A 2 -13.82 -4.41 -24.63
CA GLY A 2 -12.54 -4.46 -23.91
C GLY A 2 -11.62 -5.61 -24.32
N LEU A 3 -10.41 -5.58 -23.73
CA LEU A 3 -9.31 -6.56 -23.92
C LEU A 3 -9.80 -8.02 -23.86
N PHE A 4 -10.68 -8.30 -22.90
CA PHE A 4 -11.28 -9.60 -22.60
C PHE A 4 -12.03 -10.25 -23.76
N SER A 5 -12.65 -9.46 -24.64
CA SER A 5 -13.41 -9.97 -25.80
C SER A 5 -12.58 -10.82 -26.77
N ARG A 6 -11.24 -10.69 -26.74
CA ARG A 6 -10.30 -11.45 -27.58
C ARG A 6 -9.79 -12.75 -26.93
N ARG A 7 -9.92 -12.92 -25.61
CA ARG A 7 -9.11 -13.90 -24.83
C ARG A 7 -9.85 -15.11 -24.22
N LYS A 8 -11.20 -15.22 -24.30
CA LYS A 8 -12.07 -16.33 -23.78
C LYS A 8 -11.67 -17.81 -24.10
N ARG A 9 -10.54 -18.09 -24.76
CA ARG A 9 -10.01 -19.44 -25.07
C ARG A 9 -8.65 -19.81 -24.45
N TRP A 10 -7.92 -18.88 -23.84
CA TRP A 10 -6.57 -19.17 -23.34
C TRP A 10 -6.57 -19.63 -21.87
N TYR A 11 -7.22 -18.89 -20.97
CA TYR A 11 -7.22 -19.15 -19.53
C TYR A 11 -7.90 -20.48 -19.12
N LYS A 12 -9.05 -20.83 -19.71
CA LYS A 12 -9.77 -22.12 -19.52
C LYS A 12 -8.96 -23.40 -19.79
N ARG A 13 -7.68 -23.29 -20.18
CA ARG A 13 -6.77 -24.43 -20.45
C ARG A 13 -5.63 -24.61 -19.44
N ARG A 14 -5.35 -23.65 -18.54
CA ARG A 14 -4.04 -23.58 -17.87
C ARG A 14 -3.92 -24.30 -16.52
N ARG A 15 -5.00 -24.52 -15.76
CA ARG A 15 -4.97 -25.27 -14.48
C ARG A 15 -5.87 -26.52 -14.46
N ARG A 16 -5.33 -27.64 -14.95
CA ARG A 16 -5.49 -28.90 -14.21
C ARG A 16 -4.54 -28.82 -13.02
N ARG A 17 -5.07 -28.73 -11.79
CA ARG A 17 -4.29 -28.60 -10.55
C ARG A 17 -3.12 -29.59 -10.53
N LEU A 18 -1.89 -29.08 -10.64
CA LEU A 18 -0.68 -29.87 -10.36
C LEU A 18 -0.58 -29.98 -8.83
N PRO A 19 -0.40 -31.18 -8.26
CA PRO A 19 -0.31 -31.33 -6.82
C PRO A 19 0.94 -30.62 -6.29
N VAL A 20 0.75 -29.88 -5.19
CA VAL A 20 1.67 -28.91 -4.54
C VAL A 20 3.11 -29.42 -4.31
N GLY A 21 3.33 -30.74 -4.30
CA GLY A 21 4.63 -31.35 -4.00
C GLY A 21 5.74 -31.22 -5.06
N ILE A 22 5.49 -30.68 -6.26
CA ILE A 22 6.52 -30.64 -7.33
C ILE A 22 7.34 -29.34 -7.36
N LEU A 23 6.76 -28.19 -7.03
CA LEU A 23 7.48 -26.91 -7.09
C LEU A 23 8.56 -26.79 -6.01
N VAL A 24 8.28 -27.31 -4.81
CA VAL A 24 9.19 -27.34 -3.65
C VAL A 24 10.51 -28.07 -3.95
N VAL A 25 10.50 -29.07 -4.84
CA VAL A 25 11.68 -29.88 -5.17
C VAL A 25 12.70 -29.11 -6.02
N LEU A 26 12.25 -28.18 -6.87
CA LEU A 26 13.16 -27.39 -7.73
C LEU A 26 13.93 -26.33 -6.93
N VAL A 27 13.29 -25.70 -5.94
CA VAL A 27 13.92 -24.71 -5.06
C VAL A 27 14.98 -25.36 -4.15
N LEU A 28 14.69 -26.55 -3.61
CA LEU A 28 15.64 -27.29 -2.76
C LEU A 28 16.89 -27.77 -3.52
N LEU A 29 16.79 -28.07 -4.82
CA LEU A 29 17.93 -28.48 -5.64
C LEU A 29 18.89 -27.32 -5.94
N ALA A 30 18.39 -26.08 -6.09
CA ALA A 30 19.24 -24.91 -6.26
C ALA A 30 20.10 -24.62 -5.02
N GLY A 31 19.51 -24.72 -3.82
CA GLY A 31 20.23 -24.53 -2.55
C GLY A 31 21.37 -25.53 -2.33
N ALA A 32 21.18 -26.78 -2.72
CA ALA A 32 22.21 -27.82 -2.61
C ALA A 32 23.42 -27.56 -3.53
N VAL A 33 23.22 -27.01 -4.73
CA VAL A 33 24.31 -26.67 -5.65
C VAL A 33 25.10 -25.46 -5.16
N TYR A 34 24.42 -24.45 -4.61
CA TYR A 34 25.08 -23.24 -4.11
C TYR A 34 26.00 -23.50 -2.90
N ALA A 35 25.59 -24.40 -1.99
CA ALA A 35 26.42 -24.81 -0.85
C ALA A 35 27.70 -25.56 -1.27
N ALA A 36 27.66 -26.33 -2.36
CA ALA A 36 28.82 -27.07 -2.85
C ALA A 36 29.89 -26.14 -3.45
N VAL A 37 29.49 -25.17 -4.28
CA VAL A 37 30.42 -24.29 -5.01
C VAL A 37 31.20 -23.34 -4.08
N ARG A 38 30.63 -22.92 -2.95
CA ARG A 38 31.26 -21.96 -2.03
C ARG A 38 32.36 -22.54 -1.12
N THR A 39 32.66 -23.83 -1.21
CA THR A 39 33.71 -24.50 -0.43
C THR A 39 35.01 -24.74 -1.19
N SER A 40 35.04 -24.40 -2.48
CA SER A 40 36.25 -24.39 -3.31
C SER A 40 36.62 -22.97 -3.73
N ASP A 41 37.92 -22.69 -3.65
CA ASP A 41 38.65 -21.58 -4.26
C ASP A 41 38.54 -20.18 -3.62
N GLY A 42 39.47 -19.93 -2.70
CA GLY A 42 40.07 -18.61 -2.55
C GLY A 42 41.52 -18.62 -3.01
N THR A 43 42.01 -17.54 -3.66
CA THR A 43 43.33 -16.88 -3.46
C THR A 43 43.68 -15.88 -4.58
N ALA A 44 44.21 -14.69 -4.20
CA ALA A 44 44.96 -13.69 -5.00
C ALA A 44 44.28 -13.05 -6.25
N GLY A 45 44.62 -11.82 -6.71
CA GLY A 45 45.46 -10.75 -6.16
C GLY A 45 45.92 -9.70 -7.22
N LEU A 46 46.08 -8.44 -6.80
CA LEU A 46 46.92 -7.34 -7.37
C LEU A 46 46.50 -6.47 -8.61
N SER A 47 46.27 -5.18 -8.32
CA SER A 47 46.88 -3.96 -8.93
C SER A 47 46.49 -3.40 -10.33
N GLY A 48 46.44 -2.06 -10.45
CA GLY A 48 46.52 -1.32 -11.74
C GLY A 48 45.98 0.13 -11.75
N SER A 49 46.67 1.09 -12.40
CA SER A 49 46.37 2.56 -12.36
C SER A 49 46.98 3.30 -13.58
N SER A 50 46.77 4.61 -13.89
CA SER A 50 45.97 5.73 -13.31
C SER A 50 46.00 6.96 -14.26
N GLY A 51 44.91 7.75 -14.34
CA GLY A 51 44.86 9.10 -14.96
C GLY A 51 44.07 9.19 -16.29
N LYS A 52 43.73 10.37 -16.83
CA LYS A 52 43.96 11.75 -16.34
C LYS A 52 43.21 12.81 -17.19
N ASP A 53 42.92 13.96 -16.57
CA ASP A 53 42.78 15.33 -17.14
C ASP A 53 41.60 15.71 -18.10
N ALA A 54 40.99 16.87 -17.81
CA ALA A 54 39.95 17.61 -18.57
C ALA A 54 40.62 18.66 -19.53
N PRO A 55 40.04 19.78 -20.06
CA PRO A 55 38.75 20.47 -19.76
C PRO A 55 37.96 21.06 -20.99
N SER A 56 36.82 21.73 -20.74
CA SER A 56 36.52 23.15 -21.13
C SER A 56 35.02 23.48 -21.42
N GLN A 57 34.58 24.60 -20.83
CA GLN A 57 33.39 25.43 -21.15
C GLN A 57 33.93 26.83 -21.61
N PRO A 58 33.14 27.89 -21.92
CA PRO A 58 31.68 28.09 -21.81
C PRO A 58 31.01 28.74 -23.07
N ARG A 59 29.69 29.05 -22.99
CA ARG A 59 29.09 30.21 -23.67
C ARG A 59 27.77 30.67 -23.04
N GLU A 60 27.46 31.95 -23.24
CA GLU A 60 26.49 32.74 -22.47
C GLU A 60 25.05 32.77 -23.06
N GLU A 61 24.11 33.02 -22.14
CA GLU A 61 22.91 33.87 -22.19
C GLU A 61 22.28 34.30 -23.54
N ALA A 62 20.95 34.18 -23.60
CA ALA A 62 20.08 35.15 -24.28
C ALA A 62 18.68 35.17 -23.63
N GLU A 63 18.27 36.34 -23.14
CA GLU A 63 16.92 36.61 -22.63
C GLU A 63 15.92 36.84 -23.77
N SER A 64 14.62 36.63 -23.53
CA SER A 64 13.56 37.37 -24.25
C SER A 64 12.27 37.48 -23.43
N GLU A 65 11.75 38.70 -23.33
CA GLU A 65 10.63 39.09 -22.46
C GLU A 65 9.22 38.65 -22.93
N ALA A 66 8.23 38.85 -22.05
CA ALA A 66 6.83 38.45 -22.22
C ALA A 66 5.94 39.47 -22.96
N GLY A 67 4.76 39.03 -23.43
CA GLY A 67 3.67 39.91 -23.88
C GLY A 67 2.37 39.15 -24.22
N PRO A 68 1.14 39.68 -23.97
CA PRO A 68 0.04 38.83 -23.51
C PRO A 68 -1.27 38.86 -24.34
N ALA A 69 -2.11 37.82 -24.21
CA ALA A 69 -3.56 37.90 -24.47
C ALA A 69 -4.40 36.77 -23.81
N LYS A 70 -5.06 37.12 -22.71
CA LYS A 70 -6.44 36.79 -22.29
C LYS A 70 -7.23 35.67 -23.03
N GLY A 71 -7.47 34.57 -22.33
CA GLY A 71 -8.71 34.41 -21.53
C GLY A 71 -9.92 33.68 -22.12
N SER A 72 -10.27 32.54 -21.50
CA SER A 72 -11.67 32.17 -21.20
C SER A 72 -11.71 31.24 -19.99
N ASP A 73 -12.49 31.64 -18.99
CA ASP A 73 -12.64 31.06 -17.66
C ASP A 73 -13.71 29.95 -17.63
N GLN A 74 -13.37 28.76 -17.14
CA GLN A 74 -14.32 27.75 -16.61
C GLN A 74 -13.65 26.88 -15.51
N GLY A 75 -13.72 27.37 -14.27
CA GLY A 75 -13.90 26.56 -13.05
C GLY A 75 -13.08 25.27 -12.90
N GLU A 76 -11.80 25.40 -12.52
CA GLU A 76 -11.10 24.33 -11.82
C GLU A 76 -11.64 24.25 -10.38
N SER A 77 -12.32 23.16 -10.03
CA SER A 77 -12.38 22.70 -8.64
C SER A 77 -11.07 21.99 -8.33
N THR A 78 -10.05 22.75 -7.95
CA THR A 78 -8.92 22.18 -7.18
C THR A 78 -9.51 21.40 -6.00
N PRO A 79 -9.08 20.14 -5.76
CA PRO A 79 -9.28 19.51 -4.47
C PRO A 79 -8.73 20.47 -3.41
N GLU A 80 -9.50 20.76 -2.36
CA GLU A 80 -8.92 21.41 -1.19
C GLU A 80 -7.85 20.47 -0.65
N GLU A 81 -6.62 20.97 -0.45
CA GLU A 81 -5.65 20.24 0.37
C GLU A 81 -6.35 19.88 1.69
N PRO A 82 -6.21 18.64 2.20
CA PRO A 82 -6.85 18.25 3.45
C PRO A 82 -6.50 19.29 4.50
N ALA A 83 -7.52 19.87 5.13
CA ALA A 83 -7.35 21.02 6.01
C ALA A 83 -6.21 20.73 7.00
N PRO A 84 -5.20 21.61 7.10
CA PRO A 84 -4.02 21.31 7.90
C PRO A 84 -4.45 20.97 9.32
N ASP A 85 -3.91 19.87 9.86
CA ASP A 85 -4.26 19.36 11.19
C ASP A 85 -4.30 20.53 12.18
N PRO A 86 -5.37 20.63 13.01
CA PRO A 86 -5.52 21.76 13.91
C PRO A 86 -4.27 21.86 14.79
N GLU A 87 -3.66 23.05 14.84
CA GLU A 87 -2.37 23.27 15.50
C GLU A 87 -2.38 22.79 16.96
N GLN A 88 -1.61 21.73 17.28
CA GLN A 88 -1.59 21.17 18.63
C GLN A 88 -0.45 21.76 19.47
N PRO A 89 -0.70 22.21 20.72
CA PRO A 89 0.33 22.86 21.54
C PRO A 89 1.38 21.89 22.09
N THR A 90 1.08 20.58 22.09
CA THR A 90 1.92 19.53 22.67
C THR A 90 1.96 18.30 21.76
N PRO A 91 3.06 17.50 21.79
CA PRO A 91 3.12 16.27 21.01
C PRO A 91 2.05 15.26 21.47
N GLU A 92 1.68 15.24 22.75
CA GLU A 92 0.62 14.38 23.28
C GLU A 92 -0.74 14.72 22.66
N ALA A 93 -1.05 16.01 22.50
CA ALA A 93 -2.26 16.46 21.81
C ALA A 93 -2.21 16.13 20.31
N ALA A 94 -1.06 16.29 19.64
CA ALA A 94 -0.87 15.87 18.25
C ALA A 94 -1.11 14.36 18.05
N ALA A 95 -0.56 13.53 18.94
CA ALA A 95 -0.76 12.09 18.91
C ALA A 95 -2.20 11.68 19.24
N TYR A 96 -2.85 12.38 20.16
CA TYR A 96 -4.24 12.11 20.54
C TYR A 96 -5.21 12.47 19.40
N VAL A 97 -5.08 13.66 18.81
CA VAL A 97 -5.92 14.13 17.70
C VAL A 97 -5.79 13.27 16.45
N ALA A 98 -4.58 12.79 16.15
CA ALA A 98 -4.38 11.90 14.99
C ALA A 98 -4.97 10.49 15.19
N LEU A 99 -5.07 9.99 16.43
CA LEU A 99 -5.47 8.61 16.71
C LEU A 99 -6.95 8.46 17.12
N ALA A 100 -7.46 9.36 17.97
CA ALA A 100 -8.77 9.18 18.59
C ALA A 100 -9.98 9.21 17.62
N PRO A 101 -9.99 10.00 16.53
CA PRO A 101 -11.04 9.95 15.52
C PRO A 101 -11.05 8.68 14.66
N GLU A 102 -9.93 7.98 14.55
CA GLU A 102 -9.77 6.78 13.70
C GLU A 102 -9.88 5.47 14.50
N LEU A 103 -9.47 5.46 15.77
CA LEU A 103 -9.33 4.23 16.55
C LEU A 103 -10.27 4.19 17.78
N PRO A 104 -11.36 3.39 17.75
CA PRO A 104 -12.28 3.20 18.86
C PRO A 104 -11.58 2.81 20.17
N GLY A 105 -12.13 3.26 21.30
CA GLY A 105 -11.56 2.99 22.63
C GLY A 105 -10.31 3.82 22.97
N THR A 106 -9.91 4.76 22.10
CA THR A 106 -8.89 5.77 22.41
C THR A 106 -9.51 6.89 23.25
N THR A 107 -8.92 7.17 24.40
CA THR A 107 -9.34 8.21 25.36
C THR A 107 -8.11 9.02 25.82
N PRO A 108 -8.25 10.16 26.52
CA PRO A 108 -7.10 10.87 27.07
C PRO A 108 -6.22 9.95 27.95
N GLN A 109 -6.84 9.01 28.68
CA GLN A 109 -6.15 8.02 29.49
C GLN A 109 -5.38 6.97 28.66
N SER A 110 -5.57 6.91 27.35
CA SER A 110 -4.76 6.08 26.45
C SER A 110 -3.35 6.63 26.27
N ILE A 111 -3.10 7.94 26.43
CA ILE A 111 -1.74 8.49 26.38
C ILE A 111 -0.97 8.02 27.63
N LYS A 112 0.13 7.27 27.44
CA LYS A 112 0.89 6.63 28.53
C LYS A 112 2.18 7.35 28.89
N SER A 113 2.96 7.75 27.89
CA SER A 113 4.16 8.56 28.08
C SER A 113 4.57 9.29 26.80
N VAL A 114 5.35 10.36 26.96
CA VAL A 114 6.05 11.07 25.88
C VAL A 114 7.55 10.93 26.09
N TYR A 115 8.29 10.90 24.98
CA TYR A 115 9.74 11.02 24.97
C TYR A 115 10.17 12.02 23.91
N ARG A 116 10.78 13.13 24.32
CA ARG A 116 11.31 14.18 23.43
C ARG A 116 12.73 13.80 23.02
N SER A 117 13.07 13.98 21.74
CA SER A 117 14.41 13.66 21.26
C SER A 117 15.44 14.60 21.88
N LYS A 118 16.58 14.02 22.28
CA LYS A 118 17.77 14.73 22.80
C LYS A 118 18.73 15.10 21.68
N ILE A 119 18.50 14.60 20.47
CA ILE A 119 19.29 14.88 19.27
C ILE A 119 18.61 16.00 18.46
N ASP A 120 17.28 16.01 18.40
CA ASP A 120 16.48 17.04 17.73
C ASP A 120 15.23 17.39 18.54
N GLU A 121 15.28 18.51 19.28
CA GLU A 121 14.19 18.98 20.15
C GLU A 121 12.88 19.33 19.40
N SER A 122 12.87 19.30 18.06
CA SER A 122 11.64 19.41 17.26
C SER A 122 10.82 18.11 17.23
N TRP A 123 11.38 16.96 17.63
CA TRP A 123 10.69 15.66 17.56
C TRP A 123 10.37 15.06 18.94
N ALA A 124 9.27 14.32 19.00
CA ALA A 124 8.90 13.49 20.13
C ALA A 124 8.16 12.21 19.70
N SER A 125 8.27 11.15 20.48
CA SER A 125 7.47 9.92 20.36
C SER A 125 6.49 9.82 21.52
N VAL A 126 5.21 9.60 21.24
CA VAL A 126 4.14 9.45 22.24
C VAL A 126 3.64 8.01 22.23
N ARG A 127 3.67 7.34 23.38
CA ARG A 127 3.11 5.99 23.56
C ARG A 127 1.61 6.10 23.85
N VAL A 128 0.79 5.48 23.00
CA VAL A 128 -0.68 5.49 23.13
C VAL A 128 -1.21 4.07 23.18
N GLN A 129 -2.01 3.74 24.19
CA GLN A 129 -2.63 2.42 24.36
C GLN A 129 -4.14 2.57 24.62
N PRO A 130 -4.98 2.39 23.59
CA PRO A 130 -6.43 2.24 23.70
C PRO A 130 -6.84 1.08 24.63
N GLU A 131 -8.06 1.11 25.16
CA GLU A 131 -8.51 0.12 26.15
C GLU A 131 -8.54 -1.32 25.61
N ASP A 132 -8.95 -1.50 24.36
CA ASP A 132 -9.02 -2.82 23.70
C ASP A 132 -7.68 -3.31 23.10
N GLU A 133 -6.62 -2.50 23.22
CA GLU A 133 -5.29 -2.83 22.70
C GLU A 133 -4.35 -3.33 23.80
N GLY A 134 -4.02 -4.62 23.73
CA GLY A 134 -3.17 -5.28 24.72
C GLY A 134 -1.74 -4.73 24.82
N LYS A 135 -1.31 -3.83 23.92
CA LYS A 135 0.02 -3.21 23.90
C LYS A 135 -0.02 -1.81 23.25
N PRO A 136 0.91 -0.90 23.58
CA PRO A 136 0.91 0.46 23.04
C PRO A 136 1.35 0.57 21.57
N PHE A 137 0.74 1.54 20.89
CA PHE A 137 1.26 2.20 19.70
C PHE A 137 2.27 3.28 20.08
N VAL A 138 3.05 3.73 19.09
CA VAL A 138 3.85 4.94 19.14
C VAL A 138 3.45 5.84 17.99
N VAL A 139 3.11 7.09 18.30
CA VAL A 139 2.96 8.16 17.31
C VAL A 139 4.20 9.05 17.41
N PHE A 140 4.90 9.20 16.30
CA PHE A 140 5.97 10.18 16.16
C PHE A 140 5.39 11.51 15.73
N THR A 141 5.85 12.56 16.41
CA THR A 141 5.34 13.92 16.27
C THR A 141 6.50 14.87 16.05
N HIS A 142 6.26 15.90 15.26
CA HIS A 142 7.25 16.92 14.90
C HIS A 142 6.64 18.30 15.12
N ARG A 143 7.47 19.25 15.53
CA ARG A 143 7.11 20.63 15.85
C ARG A 143 7.52 21.57 14.73
N ASP A 144 6.54 22.21 14.11
CA ASP A 144 6.75 23.37 13.25
C ASP A 144 6.30 24.65 13.97
N GLY A 145 7.18 25.65 14.04
CA GLY A 145 6.92 26.90 14.75
C GLY A 145 6.62 26.72 16.25
N GLN A 146 5.34 26.78 16.62
CA GLN A 146 4.83 26.59 17.99
C GLN A 146 3.98 25.32 18.15
N SER A 147 3.78 24.58 17.07
CA SER A 147 2.67 23.65 16.92
C SER A 147 3.21 22.28 16.53
N TRP A 148 2.65 21.24 17.12
CA TRP A 148 3.01 19.84 16.90
C TRP A 148 2.02 19.20 15.96
N ARG A 149 2.51 18.30 15.10
CA ARG A 149 1.72 17.44 14.23
C ARG A 149 2.19 15.99 14.34
N ALA A 150 1.30 15.05 14.09
CA ALA A 150 1.68 13.65 13.93
C ALA A 150 2.28 13.45 12.53
N GLU A 151 3.35 12.66 12.43
CA GLU A 151 4.07 12.41 11.17
C GLU A 151 4.02 10.92 10.81
N LYS A 152 4.18 10.04 11.79
CA LYS A 152 4.29 8.59 11.59
C LYS A 152 3.66 7.85 12.76
N SER A 153 3.12 6.66 12.50
CA SER A 153 2.61 5.77 13.55
C SER A 153 3.15 4.36 13.37
N VAL A 154 3.54 3.71 14.47
CA VAL A 154 3.99 2.31 14.49
C VAL A 154 3.45 1.59 15.72
N ARG A 155 3.41 0.26 15.68
CA ARG A 155 3.21 -0.56 16.88
C ARG A 155 4.52 -0.74 17.63
N ALA A 156 4.49 -0.56 18.95
CA ALA A 156 5.71 -0.59 19.79
C ALA A 156 6.15 -2.01 20.21
N ASP A 157 5.66 -3.06 19.55
CA ASP A 157 5.53 -4.38 20.18
C ASP A 157 6.30 -5.55 19.58
N GLU A 158 7.20 -5.30 18.63
CA GLU A 158 8.01 -6.35 17.97
C GLU A 158 9.53 -6.08 18.09
N PRO A 159 10.27 -6.91 18.85
CA PRO A 159 11.71 -6.71 19.06
C PRO A 159 12.60 -7.25 17.92
N ASN A 160 12.03 -7.87 16.87
CA ASN A 160 12.78 -8.76 15.97
C ASN A 160 13.47 -8.12 14.76
N TYR A 161 13.23 -6.83 14.44
CA TYR A 161 13.78 -6.18 13.24
C TYR A 161 14.63 -4.91 13.51
N ALA A 162 15.01 -4.69 14.78
CA ALA A 162 15.74 -3.54 15.32
C ALA A 162 17.07 -3.12 14.63
N LYS A 163 17.57 -3.90 13.66
CA LYS A 163 18.76 -3.56 12.88
C LYS A 163 18.47 -2.83 11.57
N ASN A 164 17.28 -3.02 10.99
CA ASN A 164 16.96 -2.58 9.63
C ASN A 164 15.63 -1.78 9.52
N ASP A 165 14.77 -1.76 10.55
CA ASP A 165 13.59 -0.86 10.66
C ASP A 165 13.94 0.65 10.69
N VAL A 166 15.21 0.99 10.46
CA VAL A 166 15.71 2.37 10.40
C VAL A 166 15.39 3.04 9.05
N VAL A 167 15.03 2.27 8.02
CA VAL A 167 14.82 2.79 6.65
C VAL A 167 13.47 3.48 6.46
N PRO A 168 12.31 2.97 6.93
CA PRO A 168 11.03 3.65 6.76
C PRO A 168 10.82 4.75 7.82
N LEU A 169 11.44 4.63 9.00
CA LEU A 169 11.57 5.69 10.00
C LEU A 169 12.75 6.66 9.76
N SER A 170 13.34 6.74 8.56
CA SER A 170 14.59 7.48 8.32
C SER A 170 14.54 8.99 8.59
N SER A 171 13.36 9.59 8.68
CA SER A 171 13.14 10.99 9.07
C SER A 171 13.06 11.20 10.58
N VAL A 172 12.82 10.13 11.35
CA VAL A 172 12.68 10.16 12.81
C VAL A 172 14.07 10.13 13.46
N PRO A 173 14.35 10.99 14.46
CA PRO A 173 15.61 10.95 15.17
C PRO A 173 15.92 9.58 15.80
N LYS A 174 17.18 9.15 15.61
CA LYS A 174 17.66 7.81 15.97
C LYS A 174 17.46 7.44 17.44
N ASP A 175 17.47 8.42 18.34
CA ASP A 175 17.25 8.18 19.78
C ASP A 175 15.77 7.91 20.13
N LEU A 176 14.81 8.39 19.33
CA LEU A 176 13.41 7.96 19.43
C LEU A 176 13.24 6.52 18.95
N ILE A 177 13.91 6.15 17.85
CA ILE A 177 13.87 4.79 17.28
C ILE A 177 14.51 3.78 18.25
N GLU A 178 15.73 4.04 18.72
CA GLU A 178 16.45 3.15 19.64
C GLU A 178 15.71 2.92 20.96
N TYR A 179 14.90 3.89 21.41
CA TYR A 179 14.04 3.75 22.58
C TYR A 179 12.85 2.78 22.38
N LEU A 180 12.39 2.57 21.15
CA LEU A 180 11.31 1.60 20.90
C LEU A 180 11.80 0.16 21.04
N TYR A 181 13.00 -0.14 20.54
CA TYR A 181 13.56 -1.48 20.42
C TYR A 181 14.56 -1.82 21.54
N ALA A 182 14.20 -1.53 22.79
CA ALA A 182 15.10 -1.60 23.95
C ALA A 182 15.61 -3.01 24.35
N GLU A 183 15.34 -4.07 23.56
CA GLU A 183 16.07 -5.36 23.62
C GLU A 183 17.44 -5.30 22.89
N ASN A 184 17.93 -4.12 22.54
CA ASN A 184 19.24 -3.93 21.92
C ASN A 184 20.38 -4.21 22.94
N VAL A 185 20.78 -5.48 23.05
CA VAL A 185 21.79 -6.05 23.98
C VAL A 185 23.19 -5.39 23.93
N PHE A 186 23.38 -4.38 23.06
CA PHE A 186 24.63 -3.65 22.86
C PHE A 186 24.58 -2.17 23.30
N ALA A 187 23.42 -1.64 23.67
CA ALA A 187 23.32 -0.28 24.23
C ALA A 187 23.71 -0.31 25.71
N ALA A 188 24.97 0.02 26.01
CA ALA A 188 25.56 -0.15 27.35
C ALA A 188 24.84 0.64 28.45
N GLU A 189 24.24 1.78 28.11
CA GLU A 189 23.34 2.57 28.96
C GLU A 189 22.27 3.19 28.04
N VAL A 190 21.13 2.51 27.81
CA VAL A 190 19.91 3.23 27.40
C VAL A 190 19.48 4.02 28.63
N PRO A 191 19.46 5.36 28.62
CA PRO A 191 18.99 6.11 29.77
C PRO A 191 17.51 5.82 29.95
N GLU A 192 17.12 5.20 31.07
CA GLU A 192 15.70 5.10 31.44
C GLU A 192 15.11 6.52 31.38
N PRO A 193 14.13 6.77 30.51
CA PRO A 193 13.49 8.06 30.49
C PRO A 193 12.75 8.22 31.81
N ALA A 194 12.92 9.38 32.45
CA ALA A 194 11.87 9.84 33.32
C ALA A 194 10.66 10.10 32.42
N ASP A 195 9.63 9.26 32.50
CA ASP A 195 8.35 9.53 31.84
C ASP A 195 7.93 10.96 32.21
N GLU A 196 7.89 11.86 31.23
CA GLU A 196 7.45 13.22 31.46
C GLU A 196 6.00 13.19 31.94
N LYS A 197 5.68 13.95 33.00
CA LYS A 197 4.32 13.99 33.52
C LYS A 197 3.43 14.72 32.52
N ILE A 198 2.65 13.95 31.77
CA ILE A 198 1.63 14.45 30.85
C ILE A 198 0.51 15.12 31.66
N ASP A 199 0.03 16.27 31.18
CA ASP A 199 -1.22 16.84 31.68
C ASP A 199 -2.39 16.39 30.79
N LEU A 200 -3.18 15.45 31.31
CA LEU A 200 -4.31 14.86 30.57
C LEU A 200 -5.55 15.78 30.56
N GLU A 201 -5.59 16.80 31.42
CA GLU A 201 -6.68 17.79 31.45
C GLU A 201 -6.57 18.82 30.32
N ASP A 202 -5.37 18.98 29.72
CA ASP A 202 -5.07 19.89 28.60
C ASP A 202 -5.24 19.23 27.21
N LEU A 203 -5.59 17.94 27.14
CA LEU A 203 -5.83 17.26 25.86
C LEU A 203 -7.17 17.69 25.24
N PRO A 204 -7.23 17.93 23.91
CA PRO A 204 -8.45 18.39 23.25
C PRO A 204 -9.53 17.31 23.24
N ASP A 205 -10.80 17.73 23.24
CA ASP A 205 -11.93 16.82 22.97
C ASP A 205 -12.04 16.61 21.46
N THR A 206 -11.79 15.37 21.02
CA THR A 206 -11.87 14.93 19.63
C THR A 206 -13.24 14.43 19.22
N GLY A 207 -14.16 14.24 20.18
CA GLY A 207 -15.29 13.34 20.02
C GLY A 207 -14.86 11.86 19.92
N PRO A 208 -15.83 10.94 19.77
CA PRO A 208 -15.57 9.53 19.49
C PRO A 208 -15.09 9.33 18.05
N ALA A 209 -14.49 8.17 17.76
CA ALA A 209 -14.28 7.74 16.38
C ALA A 209 -15.62 7.56 15.65
N GLU A 210 -15.85 8.34 14.59
CA GLU A 210 -17.03 8.27 13.74
C GLU A 210 -16.64 7.83 12.33
N PHE A 211 -16.83 6.55 12.03
CA PHE A 211 -16.73 6.03 10.67
C PHE A 211 -18.00 6.37 9.87
N SER A 212 -17.92 6.29 8.53
CA SER A 212 -19.09 6.54 7.67
C SER A 212 -20.27 5.60 8.03
N PRO A 213 -21.51 5.91 7.65
CA PRO A 213 -22.59 4.92 7.72
C PRO A 213 -22.32 3.73 6.79
N THR A 214 -22.84 2.55 7.13
CA THR A 214 -22.92 1.37 6.23
C THR A 214 -24.03 1.53 5.17
N GLU A 215 -24.44 2.77 4.87
CA GLU A 215 -25.50 3.05 3.91
C GLU A 215 -24.99 2.83 2.48
N PRO A 216 -25.73 2.08 1.65
CA PRO A 216 -25.28 1.78 0.29
C PRO A 216 -25.25 2.99 -0.65
N VAL A 217 -24.26 3.03 -1.53
CA VAL A 217 -24.11 4.00 -2.61
C VAL A 217 -24.27 3.30 -3.95
N MET A 218 -24.99 3.94 -4.88
CA MET A 218 -25.11 3.53 -6.28
C MET A 218 -24.79 4.73 -7.18
N ASN A 219 -23.92 4.53 -8.17
CA ASN A 219 -23.47 5.53 -9.12
C ASN A 219 -23.83 5.01 -10.51
N ASP A 220 -24.71 5.74 -11.21
CA ASP A 220 -25.15 5.48 -12.59
C ASP A 220 -25.72 4.07 -12.90
N VAL A 221 -26.08 3.31 -11.86
CA VAL A 221 -26.69 1.97 -11.97
C VAL A 221 -28.02 2.04 -12.76
N PRO A 222 -28.14 1.33 -13.90
CA PRO A 222 -29.35 1.30 -14.72
C PRO A 222 -30.60 0.85 -13.95
N GLU A 223 -31.77 1.39 -14.29
CA GLU A 223 -33.03 1.02 -13.62
C GLU A 223 -33.35 -0.48 -13.70
N SER A 224 -32.96 -1.15 -14.80
CA SER A 224 -33.07 -2.59 -14.98
C SER A 224 -32.23 -3.41 -14.00
N ASP A 225 -31.16 -2.82 -13.46
CA ASP A 225 -30.17 -3.49 -12.62
C ASP A 225 -30.37 -3.21 -11.12
N ARG A 226 -31.19 -2.22 -10.77
CA ARG A 226 -31.34 -1.77 -9.37
C ARG A 226 -31.83 -2.84 -8.40
N GLU A 227 -32.76 -3.71 -8.81
CA GLU A 227 -33.26 -4.79 -7.93
C GLU A 227 -32.14 -5.80 -7.62
N ARG A 228 -31.32 -6.16 -8.61
CA ARG A 228 -30.11 -7.00 -8.43
C ARG A 228 -29.11 -6.30 -7.50
N VAL A 229 -28.78 -5.05 -7.80
CA VAL A 229 -27.76 -4.28 -7.05
C VAL A 229 -28.21 -4.01 -5.61
N GLN A 230 -29.49 -3.76 -5.35
CA GLN A 230 -30.04 -3.67 -3.98
C GLN A 230 -29.81 -4.96 -3.20
N LYS A 231 -30.11 -6.12 -3.79
CA LYS A 231 -29.87 -7.43 -3.16
C LYS A 231 -28.38 -7.66 -2.84
N VAL A 232 -27.46 -7.23 -3.71
CA VAL A 232 -26.01 -7.30 -3.43
C VAL A 232 -25.64 -6.45 -2.23
N LEU A 233 -26.12 -5.21 -2.20
CA LEU A 233 -25.81 -4.25 -1.16
C LEU A 233 -26.43 -4.65 0.20
N GLU A 234 -27.60 -5.29 0.20
CA GLU A 234 -28.17 -5.90 1.42
C GLU A 234 -27.29 -7.02 1.98
N GLY A 235 -26.83 -7.96 1.12
CA GLY A 235 -25.93 -9.03 1.54
C GLY A 235 -24.56 -8.52 1.99
N ALA A 236 -23.94 -7.64 1.18
CA ALA A 236 -22.64 -7.05 1.48
C ALA A 236 -22.67 -6.20 2.76
N ARG A 237 -23.78 -5.50 3.03
CA ARG A 237 -23.98 -4.77 4.29
C ARG A 237 -23.96 -5.71 5.48
N GLN A 238 -24.63 -6.86 5.38
CA GLN A 238 -24.63 -7.84 6.45
C GLN A 238 -23.21 -8.37 6.74
N GLU A 239 -22.47 -8.79 5.72
CA GLU A 239 -21.09 -9.28 5.90
C GLU A 239 -20.14 -8.21 6.47
N ILE A 240 -20.33 -6.94 6.11
CA ILE A 240 -19.57 -5.80 6.67
C ILE A 240 -19.99 -5.45 8.11
N GLU A 241 -21.27 -5.59 8.47
CA GLU A 241 -21.77 -5.33 9.82
C GLU A 241 -21.48 -6.48 10.81
N ASP A 242 -21.37 -7.72 10.32
CA ASP A 242 -20.94 -8.89 11.09
C ASP A 242 -19.40 -8.97 11.26
N TYR A 243 -18.61 -8.21 10.46
CA TYR A 243 -17.15 -8.16 10.58
C TYR A 243 -16.68 -7.36 11.80
N ASN A 244 -15.81 -7.96 12.61
CA ASN A 244 -15.20 -7.28 13.76
C ASN A 244 -14.04 -6.38 13.32
N GLY A 245 -14.40 -5.21 12.79
CA GLY A 245 -13.52 -4.13 12.33
C GLY A 245 -14.31 -3.12 11.50
N VAL A 246 -13.64 -2.38 10.62
CA VAL A 246 -14.28 -1.57 9.57
C VAL A 246 -13.88 -2.13 8.21
N ALA A 247 -14.85 -2.32 7.32
CA ALA A 247 -14.61 -2.80 5.96
C ALA A 247 -15.45 -2.01 4.95
N GLY A 248 -14.86 -1.71 3.80
CA GLY A 248 -15.51 -1.06 2.67
C GLY A 248 -15.50 -1.96 1.44
N LEU A 249 -16.55 -1.86 0.63
CA LEU A 249 -16.71 -2.55 -0.65
C LEU A 249 -17.00 -1.53 -1.74
N TYR A 250 -16.38 -1.68 -2.90
CA TYR A 250 -16.90 -1.11 -4.14
C TYR A 250 -16.81 -2.13 -5.28
N VAL A 251 -17.87 -2.16 -6.09
CA VAL A 251 -18.00 -2.99 -7.29
C VAL A 251 -18.26 -2.07 -8.47
N LEU A 252 -17.51 -2.27 -9.55
CA LEU A 252 -17.66 -1.51 -10.80
C LEU A 252 -17.95 -2.48 -11.96
N ASP A 253 -19.03 -2.21 -12.68
CA ASP A 253 -19.48 -2.95 -13.86
C ASP A 253 -18.71 -2.49 -15.11
N LEU A 254 -17.98 -3.41 -15.75
CA LEU A 254 -17.12 -3.11 -16.90
C LEU A 254 -17.87 -3.07 -18.24
N GLU A 255 -19.17 -3.36 -18.28
CA GLU A 255 -19.99 -3.24 -19.49
C GLU A 255 -20.75 -1.91 -19.52
N GLU A 256 -21.31 -1.49 -18.39
CA GLU A 256 -22.18 -0.30 -18.28
C GLU A 256 -21.50 0.95 -17.66
N ASP A 257 -20.23 0.85 -17.22
CA ASP A 257 -19.48 1.95 -16.56
C ASP A 257 -20.24 2.54 -15.36
N SER A 258 -20.82 1.64 -14.55
CA SER A 258 -21.61 1.96 -13.35
C SER A 258 -21.05 1.23 -12.13
N GLY A 259 -21.28 1.75 -10.92
CA GLY A 259 -20.67 1.16 -9.74
C GLY A 259 -21.42 1.41 -8.44
N TYR A 260 -21.28 0.48 -7.50
CA TYR A 260 -22.03 0.46 -6.25
C TYR A 260 -21.19 -0.10 -5.11
N GLY A 261 -21.49 0.31 -3.88
CA GLY A 261 -20.70 -0.11 -2.73
C GLY A 261 -21.17 0.40 -1.38
N ILE A 262 -20.36 0.14 -0.37
CA ILE A 262 -20.57 0.50 1.04
C ILE A 262 -19.25 1.07 1.54
N ARG A 263 -19.29 2.27 2.13
CA ARG A 263 -18.09 3.09 2.44
C ARG A 263 -17.13 3.24 1.23
N PRO A 264 -17.60 3.47 0.00
CA PRO A 264 -16.73 3.44 -1.19
C PRO A 264 -15.68 4.56 -1.20
N ASP A 265 -15.92 5.63 -0.44
CA ASP A 265 -15.09 6.83 -0.34
C ASP A 265 -14.41 6.98 1.03
N GLU A 266 -14.51 5.97 1.92
CA GLU A 266 -13.83 6.01 3.21
C GLU A 266 -12.35 5.64 3.05
N GLN A 267 -11.47 6.33 3.78
CA GLN A 267 -10.03 6.05 3.74
C GLN A 267 -9.67 4.82 4.60
N PHE A 268 -8.97 3.89 3.96
CA PHE A 268 -8.38 2.69 4.55
C PHE A 268 -6.87 2.68 4.34
N PHE A 269 -6.17 1.81 5.09
CA PHE A 269 -4.83 1.42 4.70
C PHE A 269 -4.87 0.76 3.32
N ALA A 270 -3.90 1.06 2.46
CA ALA A 270 -3.77 0.39 1.17
C ALA A 270 -2.91 -0.89 1.27
N ALA A 271 -2.23 -1.12 2.41
CA ALA A 271 -1.31 -2.23 2.62
C ALA A 271 -0.43 -2.54 1.39
N SER A 272 -0.68 -3.67 0.70
CA SER A 272 0.01 -4.03 -0.56
C SER A 272 -0.83 -3.83 -1.83
N THR A 273 -2.06 -3.33 -1.76
CA THR A 273 -2.84 -2.92 -2.94
C THR A 273 -2.24 -1.65 -3.58
N ILE A 274 -1.52 -0.83 -2.80
CA ILE A 274 -0.71 0.32 -3.28
C ILE A 274 0.32 -0.05 -4.36
N LYS A 275 0.62 -1.34 -4.55
CA LYS A 275 1.48 -1.84 -5.64
C LYS A 275 0.81 -1.76 -7.02
N ILE A 276 -0.51 -1.56 -7.11
CA ILE A 276 -1.25 -1.34 -8.36
C ILE A 276 -0.76 -0.07 -9.09
N PRO A 277 -0.82 1.16 -8.50
CA PRO A 277 -0.30 2.36 -9.16
C PRO A 277 1.23 2.30 -9.40
N ILE A 278 2.00 1.61 -8.55
CA ILE A 278 3.44 1.37 -8.78
C ILE A 278 3.64 0.55 -10.07
N MET A 279 2.87 -0.54 -10.25
CA MET A 279 2.90 -1.34 -11.47
C MET A 279 2.55 -0.49 -12.70
N VAL A 280 1.47 0.29 -12.67
CA VAL A 280 1.07 1.16 -13.78
C VAL A 280 2.17 2.17 -14.13
N ALA A 281 2.81 2.80 -13.14
CA ALA A 281 3.90 3.75 -13.37
C ALA A 281 5.09 3.10 -14.11
N VAL A 282 5.46 1.87 -13.76
CA VAL A 282 6.54 1.13 -14.45
C VAL A 282 6.13 0.82 -15.90
N TYR A 283 4.91 0.32 -16.13
CA TYR A 283 4.43 0.00 -17.48
C TYR A 283 4.33 1.24 -18.38
N ARG A 284 3.91 2.40 -17.85
CA ARG A 284 3.91 3.67 -18.59
C ARG A 284 5.32 4.06 -19.04
N LYS A 285 6.32 3.99 -18.16
CA LYS A 285 7.71 4.26 -18.53
C LYS A 285 8.28 3.28 -19.55
N VAL A 286 7.78 2.04 -19.59
CA VAL A 286 8.12 1.09 -20.65
C VAL A 286 7.45 1.48 -21.98
N ASP A 287 6.18 1.88 -21.97
CA ASP A 287 5.47 2.35 -23.17
C ASP A 287 6.07 3.66 -23.74
N GLU A 288 6.58 4.54 -22.88
CA GLU A 288 7.32 5.76 -23.20
C GLU A 288 8.74 5.48 -23.72
N GLY A 289 9.27 4.27 -23.52
CA GLY A 289 10.64 3.88 -23.86
C GLY A 289 11.72 4.42 -22.91
N GLU A 290 11.33 4.87 -21.72
CA GLU A 290 12.25 5.30 -20.64
C GLU A 290 12.79 4.12 -19.83
N LEU A 291 12.06 3.00 -19.80
CA LEU A 291 12.47 1.73 -19.18
C LEU A 291 12.33 0.55 -20.15
N ASP A 292 13.12 -0.51 -19.93
CA ASP A 292 12.98 -1.80 -20.60
C ASP A 292 12.86 -2.91 -19.55
N PHE A 293 12.03 -3.93 -19.79
CA PHE A 293 11.84 -5.03 -18.82
C PHE A 293 13.14 -5.78 -18.49
N SER A 294 14.11 -5.82 -19.40
CA SER A 294 15.42 -6.45 -19.21
C SER A 294 16.47 -5.52 -18.59
N GLN A 295 16.15 -4.24 -18.37
CA GLN A 295 17.04 -3.30 -17.69
C GLN A 295 17.33 -3.78 -16.26
N GLU A 296 18.61 -3.88 -15.91
CA GLU A 296 19.01 -4.18 -14.54
C GLU A 296 18.80 -2.96 -13.63
N VAL A 297 18.09 -3.16 -12.52
CA VAL A 297 18.03 -2.26 -11.38
C VAL A 297 18.89 -2.84 -10.26
N GLU A 298 19.81 -2.04 -9.75
CA GLU A 298 20.58 -2.38 -8.55
C GLU A 298 19.76 -2.05 -7.31
N ILE A 299 19.60 -3.04 -6.41
CA ILE A 299 18.92 -2.90 -5.13
C ILE A 299 19.86 -2.16 -4.17
N GLN A 300 19.40 -1.04 -3.64
CA GLN A 300 20.14 -0.20 -2.69
C GLN A 300 19.76 -0.54 -1.25
N GLU A 301 20.59 -0.14 -0.28
CA GLU A 301 20.28 -0.28 1.15
C GLU A 301 18.96 0.43 1.52
N GLU A 302 18.65 1.53 0.82
CA GLU A 302 17.42 2.30 1.01
C GLU A 302 16.15 1.67 0.42
N ASP A 303 16.25 0.63 -0.42
CA ASP A 303 15.07 -0.11 -0.91
C ASP A 303 14.59 -1.16 0.10
N TRP A 304 15.47 -1.54 1.04
CA TRP A 304 15.21 -2.66 1.94
C TRP A 304 13.98 -2.41 2.81
N ALA A 305 13.17 -3.46 2.96
CA ALA A 305 12.02 -3.53 3.83
C ALA A 305 11.78 -4.99 4.23
N ALA A 306 11.38 -5.21 5.49
CA ALA A 306 10.91 -6.51 5.97
C ALA A 306 9.47 -6.79 5.50
N GLY A 307 8.99 -8.01 5.79
CA GLY A 307 7.63 -8.45 5.54
C GLY A 307 7.54 -9.46 4.40
N ALA A 308 6.83 -9.10 3.33
CA ALA A 308 6.64 -9.95 2.18
C ALA A 308 7.79 -9.80 1.17
N GLY A 309 8.13 -10.91 0.49
CA GLY A 309 9.17 -10.95 -0.55
C GLY A 309 10.40 -11.79 -0.22
N TRP A 310 11.13 -12.16 -1.26
CA TRP A 310 12.41 -12.86 -1.16
C TRP A 310 13.59 -11.89 -1.01
N LEU A 311 13.52 -10.72 -1.66
CA LEU A 311 14.66 -9.81 -1.79
C LEU A 311 15.13 -9.20 -0.47
N GLN A 312 14.32 -9.24 0.59
CA GLN A 312 14.73 -8.84 1.96
C GLN A 312 15.91 -9.66 2.52
N TRP A 313 16.17 -10.85 1.94
CA TRP A 313 17.29 -11.74 2.29
C TRP A 313 18.52 -11.58 1.39
N GLU A 314 18.38 -10.84 0.28
CA GLU A 314 19.49 -10.51 -0.61
C GLU A 314 20.29 -9.31 -0.08
N LYS A 315 21.48 -9.10 -0.64
CA LYS A 315 22.33 -7.96 -0.27
C LYS A 315 22.05 -6.75 -1.16
N ALA A 316 22.21 -5.55 -0.60
CA ALA A 316 22.37 -4.35 -1.41
C ALA A 316 23.55 -4.53 -2.39
N GLY A 317 23.41 -3.98 -3.59
CA GLY A 317 24.28 -4.24 -4.74
C GLY A 317 23.87 -5.47 -5.57
N THR A 318 22.91 -6.29 -5.11
CA THR A 318 22.29 -7.31 -5.98
C THR A 318 21.46 -6.62 -7.06
N LYS A 319 21.49 -7.17 -8.28
CA LYS A 319 20.72 -6.66 -9.41
C LYS A 319 19.57 -7.59 -9.78
N GLN A 320 18.46 -7.01 -10.21
CA GLN A 320 17.29 -7.70 -10.76
C GLN A 320 16.83 -6.97 -12.02
N THR A 321 16.15 -7.63 -12.94
CA THR A 321 15.55 -6.91 -14.08
C THR A 321 14.25 -6.21 -13.65
N VAL A 322 13.85 -5.15 -14.36
CA VAL A 322 12.53 -4.50 -14.14
C VAL A 322 11.39 -5.51 -14.21
N GLY A 323 11.47 -6.49 -15.12
CA GLY A 323 10.50 -7.59 -15.24
C GLY A 323 10.50 -8.53 -14.03
N ASP A 324 11.66 -8.89 -13.49
CA ASP A 324 11.76 -9.71 -12.27
C ASP A 324 11.19 -8.97 -11.06
N LEU A 325 11.45 -7.66 -10.94
CA LEU A 325 10.92 -6.84 -9.87
C LEU A 325 9.39 -6.72 -9.94
N LEU A 326 8.82 -6.50 -11.12
CA LEU A 326 7.36 -6.53 -11.32
C LEU A 326 6.76 -7.89 -10.93
N LEU A 327 7.41 -8.97 -11.35
CA LEU A 327 6.98 -10.33 -11.02
C LEU A 327 6.97 -10.57 -9.51
N LEU A 328 8.05 -10.23 -8.81
CA LEU A 328 8.17 -10.40 -7.36
C LEU A 328 7.20 -9.49 -6.59
N MET A 329 7.06 -8.23 -7.02
CA MET A 329 6.15 -7.25 -6.42
C MET A 329 4.68 -7.68 -6.51
N MET A 330 4.24 -8.22 -7.65
CA MET A 330 2.84 -8.61 -7.83
C MET A 330 2.54 -10.01 -7.28
N THR A 331 3.41 -11.01 -7.55
CA THR A 331 3.08 -12.43 -7.27
C THR A 331 3.46 -12.93 -5.87
N GLN A 332 4.39 -12.25 -5.19
CA GLN A 332 4.85 -12.53 -3.83
C GLN A 332 4.72 -11.32 -2.91
N SER A 333 4.14 -10.21 -3.40
CA SER A 333 4.00 -8.95 -2.68
C SER A 333 5.35 -8.36 -2.21
N ASP A 334 6.45 -8.59 -2.92
CA ASP A 334 7.81 -8.24 -2.44
C ASP A 334 7.98 -6.74 -2.18
N ASN A 335 8.31 -6.39 -0.92
CA ASN A 335 8.42 -5.00 -0.46
C ASN A 335 9.68 -4.30 -0.97
N VAL A 336 10.81 -5.02 -1.08
CA VAL A 336 12.06 -4.47 -1.60
C VAL A 336 11.93 -4.22 -3.11
N ALA A 337 11.26 -5.13 -3.83
CA ALA A 337 10.94 -4.92 -5.24
C ALA A 337 10.08 -3.68 -5.45
N ALA A 338 9.05 -3.49 -4.62
CA ALA A 338 8.20 -2.30 -4.69
C ALA A 338 8.99 -1.00 -4.47
N ASN A 339 9.82 -0.92 -3.42
CA ASN A 339 10.61 0.28 -3.14
C ASN A 339 11.64 0.57 -4.24
N ALA A 340 12.32 -0.46 -4.76
CA ALA A 340 13.25 -0.31 -5.87
C ALA A 340 12.55 0.17 -7.16
N LEU A 341 11.33 -0.30 -7.44
CA LEU A 341 10.52 0.18 -8.56
C LEU A 341 10.03 1.62 -8.35
N VAL A 342 9.54 1.98 -7.17
CA VAL A 342 9.17 3.37 -6.81
C VAL A 342 10.34 4.32 -7.07
N ARG A 343 11.53 3.99 -6.56
CA ARG A 343 12.76 4.76 -6.81
C ARG A 343 13.11 4.83 -8.30
N THR A 344 12.92 3.74 -9.05
CA THR A 344 13.23 3.65 -10.47
C THR A 344 12.28 4.48 -11.34
N VAL A 345 11.00 4.63 -10.97
CA VAL A 345 10.03 5.42 -11.75
C VAL A 345 10.01 6.91 -11.42
N GLY A 346 10.76 7.37 -10.41
CA GLY A 346 10.84 8.79 -10.04
C GLY A 346 10.37 9.14 -8.63
N GLY A 347 10.13 8.15 -7.77
CA GLY A 347 9.71 8.35 -6.39
C GLY A 347 8.19 8.31 -6.19
N ALA A 348 7.76 8.57 -4.95
CA ALA A 348 6.36 8.46 -4.57
C ALA A 348 5.47 9.50 -5.27
N ASP A 349 5.96 10.72 -5.48
CA ASP A 349 5.23 11.79 -6.17
C ASP A 349 4.75 11.36 -7.56
N HIS A 350 5.62 10.72 -8.34
CA HIS A 350 5.26 10.21 -9.67
C HIS A 350 4.23 9.07 -9.62
N VAL A 351 4.33 8.18 -8.63
CA VAL A 351 3.31 7.13 -8.42
C VAL A 351 1.96 7.73 -8.05
N ASN A 352 1.96 8.78 -7.23
CA ASN A 352 0.76 9.52 -6.83
C ASN A 352 0.16 10.32 -8.01
N GLU A 353 0.99 10.93 -8.87
CA GLU A 353 0.55 11.53 -10.14
C GLU A 353 -0.09 10.49 -11.07
N VAL A 354 0.50 9.30 -11.17
CA VAL A 354 -0.05 8.18 -11.95
C VAL A 354 -1.42 7.75 -11.41
N ALA A 355 -1.58 7.62 -10.09
CA ALA A 355 -2.88 7.32 -9.46
C ALA A 355 -3.94 8.41 -9.79
N ARG A 356 -3.64 9.69 -9.51
CA ARG A 356 -4.55 10.81 -9.82
C ARG A 356 -4.93 10.88 -11.29
N SER A 357 -3.98 10.62 -12.20
CA SER A 357 -4.25 10.61 -13.65
C SER A 357 -5.21 9.51 -14.13
N MET A 358 -5.46 8.49 -13.29
CA MET A 358 -6.47 7.46 -13.53
C MET A 358 -7.84 7.78 -12.92
N GLY A 359 -7.95 8.89 -12.17
CA GLY A 359 -9.14 9.26 -11.38
C GLY A 359 -9.14 8.72 -9.95
N ALA A 360 -7.99 8.28 -9.43
CA ALA A 360 -7.82 7.87 -8.03
C ALA A 360 -7.14 9.00 -7.25
N GLU A 361 -7.94 9.91 -6.69
CA GLU A 361 -7.47 11.15 -6.07
C GLU A 361 -7.12 11.01 -4.57
N ASP A 362 -7.76 10.06 -3.88
CA ASP A 362 -7.56 9.79 -2.44
C ASP A 362 -6.45 8.75 -2.17
N THR A 363 -5.96 8.08 -3.21
CA THR A 363 -4.84 7.15 -3.16
C THR A 363 -3.53 7.89 -2.92
N LEU A 364 -2.84 7.53 -1.84
CA LEU A 364 -1.53 8.11 -1.52
C LEU A 364 -0.52 7.05 -1.08
N LEU A 365 0.55 6.92 -1.86
CA LEU A 365 1.82 6.38 -1.41
C LEU A 365 2.52 7.49 -0.59
N TYR A 366 2.27 7.48 0.71
CA TYR A 366 2.80 8.43 1.69
C TYR A 366 4.23 8.11 2.12
N GLN A 367 4.56 6.81 2.21
CA GLN A 367 5.87 6.33 2.65
C GLN A 367 6.30 5.04 1.92
N LYS A 368 7.57 4.66 2.07
CA LYS A 368 8.10 3.40 1.53
C LYS A 368 7.24 2.23 1.98
N VAL A 369 7.04 1.27 1.08
CA VAL A 369 6.34 0.03 1.40
C VAL A 369 7.18 -0.74 2.41
N SER A 370 6.59 -1.08 3.55
CA SER A 370 7.27 -1.75 4.65
C SER A 370 6.37 -2.78 5.32
N SER A 371 6.90 -3.48 6.33
CA SER A 371 6.11 -4.24 7.30
C SER A 371 5.79 -3.45 8.56
N GLU A 372 6.15 -2.15 8.62
CA GLU A 372 5.77 -1.31 9.75
C GLU A 372 4.26 -1.20 9.77
N ARG A 373 3.70 -1.31 10.97
CA ARG A 373 2.26 -1.37 11.18
C ARG A 373 1.77 0.02 11.50
N GLY A 374 1.37 0.73 10.45
CA GLY A 374 0.58 1.95 10.58
C GLY A 374 -0.64 1.72 11.46
N VAL A 375 -1.01 2.78 12.17
CA VAL A 375 -2.10 2.78 13.16
C VAL A 375 -3.20 3.75 12.75
N VAL A 376 -2.82 4.79 12.00
CA VAL A 376 -3.69 5.83 11.45
C VAL A 376 -3.50 5.83 9.92
N PRO A 377 -4.55 5.63 9.10
CA PRO A 377 -4.43 5.62 7.63
C PRO A 377 -3.84 6.93 7.06
N ALA A 378 -4.15 8.08 7.67
CA ALA A 378 -3.60 9.37 7.26
C ALA A 378 -2.06 9.47 7.41
N LEU A 379 -1.46 8.66 8.28
CA LEU A 379 -0.01 8.60 8.56
C LEU A 379 0.67 7.39 7.90
N ASP A 380 0.01 6.76 6.93
CA ASP A 380 0.52 5.61 6.17
C ASP A 380 0.02 5.64 4.71
N ASN A 381 0.39 4.62 3.94
CA ASN A 381 -0.09 4.38 2.59
C ASN A 381 -1.59 4.02 2.60
N ARG A 382 -2.39 4.77 1.86
CA ARG A 382 -3.87 4.75 1.96
C ARG A 382 -4.56 4.83 0.61
N SER A 383 -5.84 4.45 0.61
CA SER A 383 -6.74 4.49 -0.54
C SER A 383 -8.20 4.39 -0.08
N THR A 384 -9.13 4.66 -0.98
CA THR A 384 -10.55 4.27 -0.87
C THR A 384 -10.83 3.00 -1.70
N PRO A 385 -11.93 2.26 -1.44
CA PRO A 385 -12.37 1.17 -2.31
C PRO A 385 -12.69 1.62 -3.73
N ARG A 386 -13.27 2.82 -3.90
CA ARG A 386 -13.57 3.38 -5.23
C ARG A 386 -12.30 3.61 -6.04
N ASP A 387 -11.30 4.26 -5.47
CA ASP A 387 -10.03 4.54 -6.13
C ASP A 387 -9.35 3.28 -6.68
N MET A 388 -9.28 2.24 -5.84
CA MET A 388 -8.72 0.94 -6.23
C MET A 388 -9.48 0.32 -7.39
N ALA A 389 -10.81 0.40 -7.37
CA ALA A 389 -11.64 -0.09 -8.47
C ALA A 389 -11.47 0.74 -9.75
N THR A 390 -11.41 2.08 -9.64
CA THR A 390 -11.18 3.00 -10.76
C THR A 390 -9.84 2.70 -11.45
N MET A 391 -8.75 2.53 -10.70
CA MET A 391 -7.45 2.14 -11.29
C MET A 391 -7.53 0.81 -12.02
N MET A 392 -8.21 -0.18 -11.43
CA MET A 392 -8.38 -1.51 -12.03
C MET A 392 -9.31 -1.51 -13.24
N GLN A 393 -10.31 -0.62 -13.30
CA GLN A 393 -11.10 -0.35 -14.51
C GLN A 393 -10.22 0.19 -15.63
N GLN A 394 -9.40 1.22 -15.36
CA GLN A 394 -8.49 1.77 -16.37
C GLN A 394 -7.53 0.69 -16.91
N ILE A 395 -7.10 -0.25 -16.08
CA ILE A 395 -6.32 -1.44 -16.51
C ILE A 395 -7.17 -2.36 -17.39
N ALA A 396 -8.36 -2.76 -16.92
CA ALA A 396 -9.29 -3.65 -17.63
C ALA A 396 -9.68 -3.16 -19.03
N GLU A 397 -9.82 -1.84 -19.18
CA GLU A 397 -10.23 -1.19 -20.42
C GLU A 397 -9.08 -0.85 -21.38
N GLY A 398 -7.83 -1.05 -20.96
CA GLY A 398 -6.66 -0.72 -21.78
C GLY A 398 -6.32 0.78 -21.83
N LYS A 399 -6.67 1.53 -20.78
CA LYS A 399 -6.53 2.98 -20.64
C LYS A 399 -5.46 3.42 -19.62
N ALA A 400 -5.15 2.58 -18.62
CA ALA A 400 -4.17 2.90 -17.57
C ALA A 400 -2.75 3.10 -18.11
N ALA A 401 -2.40 2.36 -19.17
CA ALA A 401 -1.17 2.44 -19.95
C ALA A 401 -1.52 2.08 -21.41
N GLY A 402 -0.54 1.73 -22.25
CA GLY A 402 -0.82 1.20 -23.59
C GLY A 402 -1.62 -0.11 -23.53
N GLU A 403 -2.54 -0.33 -24.50
CA GLU A 403 -3.45 -1.49 -24.58
C GLU A 403 -2.76 -2.83 -24.25
N LYS A 404 -1.57 -3.05 -24.84
CA LYS A 404 -0.77 -4.26 -24.65
C LYS A 404 -0.11 -4.37 -23.26
N SER A 405 0.27 -3.24 -22.67
CA SER A 405 0.83 -3.17 -21.32
C SER A 405 -0.25 -3.42 -20.27
N CYS A 406 -1.47 -2.96 -20.51
CA CYS A 406 -2.65 -3.38 -19.74
C CYS A 406 -2.94 -4.88 -19.85
N GLU A 407 -2.87 -5.49 -21.04
CA GLU A 407 -2.94 -6.97 -21.16
C GLU A 407 -1.88 -7.67 -20.31
N TYR A 408 -0.63 -7.16 -20.29
CA TYR A 408 0.43 -7.74 -19.47
C TYR A 408 0.25 -7.52 -17.96
N MET A 409 -0.35 -6.40 -17.53
CA MET A 409 -0.71 -6.19 -16.13
C MET A 409 -1.76 -7.20 -15.66
N ILE A 410 -2.79 -7.45 -16.47
CA ILE A 410 -3.83 -8.47 -16.20
C ILE A 410 -3.20 -9.87 -16.18
N ASP A 411 -2.38 -10.20 -17.19
CA ASP A 411 -1.68 -11.49 -17.26
C ASP A 411 -0.79 -11.74 -16.02
N LEU A 412 -0.12 -10.70 -15.51
CA LEU A 412 0.72 -10.76 -14.31
C LEU A 412 -0.09 -10.90 -13.01
N MET A 413 -1.25 -10.24 -12.89
CA MET A 413 -2.11 -10.36 -11.71
C MET A 413 -2.71 -11.78 -11.57
N HIS A 414 -3.02 -12.46 -12.68
CA HIS A 414 -3.38 -13.89 -12.66
C HIS A 414 -2.23 -14.85 -12.28
N GLU A 415 -0.98 -14.38 -12.24
CA GLU A 415 0.15 -15.19 -11.75
C GLU A 415 0.39 -14.98 -10.25
N ASN A 416 -0.52 -14.29 -9.53
CA ASN A 416 -0.46 -14.23 -8.07
C ASN A 416 -0.42 -15.64 -7.47
N THR A 417 0.60 -15.91 -6.65
CA THR A 417 0.94 -17.28 -6.18
C THR A 417 0.52 -17.57 -4.75
N LEU A 418 -0.02 -16.55 -4.08
CA LEU A 418 -0.49 -16.62 -2.71
C LEU A 418 -1.99 -16.99 -2.72
N ASP A 419 -2.40 -17.92 -1.86
CA ASP A 419 -3.79 -18.39 -1.75
C ASP A 419 -4.67 -17.30 -1.08
N TRP A 420 -5.10 -16.32 -1.87
CA TRP A 420 -6.02 -15.25 -1.45
C TRP A 420 -7.49 -15.61 -1.69
N TRP A 421 -8.42 -14.73 -1.30
CA TRP A 421 -9.76 -15.13 -0.87
C TRP A 421 -10.89 -14.66 -1.78
N LEU A 422 -10.67 -13.71 -2.69
CA LEU A 422 -11.64 -13.43 -3.75
C LEU A 422 -11.96 -14.71 -4.54
N ASP A 423 -10.93 -15.47 -4.93
CA ASP A 423 -11.07 -16.72 -5.69
C ASP A 423 -11.77 -17.84 -4.91
N GLU A 424 -11.80 -17.79 -3.57
CA GLU A 424 -12.58 -18.73 -2.76
C GLU A 424 -14.09 -18.48 -2.80
N GLY A 425 -14.51 -17.27 -3.17
CA GLY A 425 -15.91 -16.90 -3.40
C GLY A 425 -16.37 -17.08 -4.85
N LEU A 426 -15.48 -17.46 -5.77
CA LEU A 426 -15.76 -17.61 -7.20
C LEU A 426 -15.95 -19.09 -7.61
N PRO A 427 -16.60 -19.38 -8.75
CA PRO A 427 -16.68 -20.73 -9.28
C PRO A 427 -15.30 -21.34 -9.58
N PRO A 428 -15.09 -22.66 -9.45
CA PRO A 428 -13.76 -23.28 -9.56
C PRO A 428 -13.03 -23.19 -10.91
N ASP A 429 -13.65 -22.62 -11.95
CA ASP A 429 -13.04 -22.32 -13.25
C ASP A 429 -12.98 -20.82 -13.60
N VAL A 430 -13.29 -19.96 -12.63
CA VAL A 430 -13.10 -18.51 -12.63
C VAL A 430 -11.97 -18.17 -11.66
N ASP A 431 -11.19 -17.14 -11.99
CA ASP A 431 -9.96 -16.72 -11.31
C ASP A 431 -9.86 -15.20 -11.51
N ALA A 432 -9.63 -14.44 -10.45
CA ALA A 432 -9.56 -12.99 -10.51
C ALA A 432 -8.14 -12.52 -10.86
N ALA A 433 -8.03 -11.54 -11.75
CA ALA A 433 -6.78 -10.80 -11.90
C ALA A 433 -6.65 -9.85 -10.69
N ASN A 434 -6.05 -10.33 -9.60
CA ASN A 434 -6.10 -9.69 -8.29
C ASN A 434 -4.74 -9.15 -7.77
N LYS A 435 -4.83 -8.24 -6.78
CA LYS A 435 -3.75 -7.90 -5.86
C LYS A 435 -4.33 -7.77 -4.45
N ALA A 436 -3.89 -8.63 -3.54
CA ALA A 436 -4.21 -8.53 -2.13
C ALA A 436 -3.28 -7.59 -1.34
N GLY A 437 -3.83 -7.05 -0.26
CA GLY A 437 -3.14 -6.36 0.82
C GLY A 437 -3.27 -7.13 2.13
N TRP A 438 -2.15 -7.29 2.85
CA TRP A 438 -2.17 -7.72 4.24
C TRP A 438 -1.27 -6.81 5.05
N LEU A 439 -1.85 -6.21 6.07
CA LEU A 439 -1.15 -5.52 7.15
C LEU A 439 -1.80 -5.96 8.48
N TYR A 440 -1.26 -5.56 9.63
CA TYR A 440 -1.80 -6.01 10.92
C TYR A 440 -3.27 -5.62 11.09
N ARG A 441 -4.16 -6.63 11.17
CA ARG A 441 -5.62 -6.46 11.25
C ARG A 441 -6.25 -5.72 10.07
N VAL A 442 -5.58 -5.77 8.92
CA VAL A 442 -5.95 -5.14 7.66
C VAL A 442 -5.86 -6.22 6.59
N TYR A 443 -7.00 -6.53 6.00
CA TYR A 443 -7.18 -7.57 5.00
C TYR A 443 -7.89 -6.93 3.81
N ASP A 444 -7.17 -6.82 2.70
CA ASP A 444 -7.60 -6.09 1.52
C ASP A 444 -7.48 -7.00 0.30
N GLU A 445 -8.41 -6.93 -0.63
CA GLU A 445 -8.24 -7.56 -1.93
C GLU A 445 -8.98 -6.79 -3.03
N VAL A 446 -8.28 -6.57 -4.14
CA VAL A 446 -8.80 -5.86 -5.30
C VAL A 446 -8.57 -6.73 -6.52
N GLY A 447 -9.59 -6.94 -7.36
CA GLY A 447 -9.48 -7.79 -8.54
C GLY A 447 -10.43 -7.45 -9.67
N ILE A 448 -10.01 -7.76 -10.89
CA ILE A 448 -10.88 -7.83 -12.08
C ILE A 448 -11.39 -9.27 -12.19
N VAL A 449 -12.70 -9.46 -12.29
CA VAL A 449 -13.35 -10.77 -12.43
C VAL A 449 -13.96 -10.88 -13.83
N GLU A 450 -13.46 -11.83 -14.63
CA GLU A 450 -14.10 -12.22 -15.89
C GLU A 450 -15.38 -13.01 -15.61
N ASN A 451 -16.52 -12.54 -16.13
CA ASN A 451 -17.78 -13.27 -16.15
C ASN A 451 -18.30 -13.33 -17.60
N ASP A 452 -18.99 -14.41 -17.96
CA ASP A 452 -19.44 -14.62 -19.34
C ASP A 452 -20.54 -13.62 -19.78
N ASP A 453 -21.33 -13.12 -18.81
CA ASP A 453 -22.48 -12.22 -18.96
C ASP A 453 -22.21 -10.77 -18.49
N ARG A 454 -21.44 -10.56 -17.41
CA ARG A 454 -21.19 -9.23 -16.82
C ARG A 454 -19.89 -9.17 -16.02
N SER A 455 -18.77 -8.84 -16.68
CA SER A 455 -17.47 -8.71 -16.02
C SER A 455 -17.41 -7.47 -15.13
N TYR A 456 -16.69 -7.55 -14.00
CA TYR A 456 -16.66 -6.49 -13.01
C TYR A 456 -15.29 -6.35 -12.33
N VAL A 457 -15.09 -5.21 -11.66
CA VAL A 457 -14.03 -4.99 -10.69
C VAL A 457 -14.64 -5.06 -9.30
N ILE A 458 -13.93 -5.69 -8.36
CA ILE A 458 -14.27 -5.69 -6.94
C ILE A 458 -13.07 -5.16 -6.13
N ALA A 459 -13.34 -4.26 -5.20
CA ALA A 459 -12.37 -3.73 -4.24
C ALA A 459 -12.93 -3.87 -2.83
N VAL A 460 -12.25 -4.66 -1.99
CA VAL A 460 -12.52 -4.79 -0.55
C VAL A 460 -11.30 -4.26 0.19
N LEU A 461 -11.50 -3.27 1.06
CA LEU A 461 -10.47 -2.74 1.97
C LEU A 461 -10.97 -2.84 3.42
N SER A 462 -10.07 -2.99 4.39
CA SER A 462 -10.43 -3.00 5.81
C SER A 462 -9.43 -2.29 6.72
N LYS A 463 -9.91 -1.85 7.90
CA LYS A 463 -9.09 -1.27 8.97
C LYS A 463 -9.61 -1.70 10.34
N HIS A 464 -8.71 -1.71 11.31
CA HIS A 464 -9.02 -2.01 12.72
C HIS A 464 -9.74 -3.36 12.94
N GLY A 465 -9.44 -4.35 12.11
CA GLY A 465 -10.00 -5.71 12.19
C GLY A 465 -9.54 -6.51 13.40
N THR A 466 -9.62 -7.85 13.30
CA THR A 466 -9.04 -8.76 14.30
C THR A 466 -7.66 -9.28 13.87
N ALA A 467 -6.90 -9.83 14.82
CA ALA A 467 -5.66 -10.55 14.51
C ALA A 467 -5.91 -12.00 14.02
N ASP A 468 -7.18 -12.44 13.98
CA ASP A 468 -7.56 -13.72 13.39
C ASP A 468 -7.71 -13.55 11.87
N VAL A 469 -6.77 -14.14 11.14
CA VAL A 469 -6.71 -14.14 9.68
C VAL A 469 -7.98 -14.69 9.03
N TYR A 470 -8.67 -15.63 9.68
CA TYR A 470 -9.89 -16.22 9.13
C TYR A 470 -11.06 -15.23 9.07
N GLN A 471 -11.08 -14.19 9.92
CA GLN A 471 -12.10 -13.13 9.83
C GLN A 471 -11.94 -12.28 8.57
N GLY A 472 -10.70 -12.01 8.14
CA GLY A 472 -10.41 -11.34 6.86
C GLY A 472 -10.72 -12.23 5.65
N GLN A 473 -10.40 -13.52 5.77
CA GLN A 473 -10.73 -14.54 4.76
C GLN A 473 -12.24 -14.64 4.53
N ASP A 474 -13.02 -14.87 5.59
CA ASP A 474 -14.47 -15.03 5.49
C ASP A 474 -15.12 -13.75 4.94
N LEU A 475 -14.69 -12.55 5.39
CA LEU A 475 -15.16 -11.27 4.84
C LEU A 475 -14.95 -11.18 3.31
N ILE A 476 -13.72 -11.28 2.83
CA ILE A 476 -13.40 -11.07 1.40
C ILE A 476 -14.08 -12.12 0.53
N LYS A 477 -14.09 -13.37 0.99
CA LYS A 477 -14.73 -14.51 0.33
C LYS A 477 -16.25 -14.37 0.24
N ASN A 478 -16.92 -14.04 1.34
CA ASN A 478 -18.38 -13.92 1.37
C ASN A 478 -18.84 -12.73 0.55
N LEU A 479 -18.10 -11.61 0.58
CA LEU A 479 -18.34 -10.48 -0.33
C LEU A 479 -18.15 -10.87 -1.79
N SER A 480 -17.08 -11.61 -2.14
CA SER A 480 -16.86 -12.14 -3.49
C SER A 480 -18.03 -13.03 -3.97
N SER A 481 -18.47 -13.99 -3.14
CA SER A 481 -19.63 -14.87 -3.43
C SER A 481 -20.92 -14.05 -3.61
N THR A 482 -21.18 -13.09 -2.71
CA THR A 482 -22.36 -12.22 -2.75
C THR A 482 -22.42 -11.39 -4.03
N VAL A 483 -21.27 -10.87 -4.48
CA VAL A 483 -21.18 -10.11 -5.74
C VAL A 483 -21.35 -11.05 -6.93
N TRP A 484 -20.68 -12.20 -6.96
CA TRP A 484 -20.75 -13.16 -8.07
C TRP A 484 -22.16 -13.72 -8.27
N GLU A 485 -22.79 -14.25 -7.22
CA GLU A 485 -24.13 -14.87 -7.24
C GLU A 485 -25.22 -13.93 -7.75
N SER A 486 -24.97 -12.62 -7.73
CA SER A 486 -25.89 -11.64 -8.30
C SER A 486 -25.75 -11.50 -9.81
N GLN A 487 -24.54 -11.63 -10.38
CA GLN A 487 -24.30 -11.43 -11.81
C GLN A 487 -24.95 -12.53 -12.66
N GLU A 488 -25.12 -13.74 -12.09
CA GLU A 488 -25.77 -14.86 -12.77
C GLU A 488 -27.29 -14.66 -12.90
N GLY A 489 -27.78 -14.47 -14.14
CA GLY A 489 -29.20 -14.64 -14.48
C GLY A 489 -30.03 -13.35 -14.65
N SER A 490 -29.48 -12.33 -15.31
CA SER A 490 -30.26 -11.19 -15.85
C SER A 490 -30.84 -11.49 -17.24
#